data_AF-A0A3B8ULA4-F1
#
_entry.id   AF-A0A3B8ULA4-F1
#
_cell.length_a   1.000
_cell.length_b   1.000
_cell.length_c   1.000
_cell.angle_alpha   90.00
_cell.angle_beta   90.00
_cell.angle_gamma   90.00
#
_symmetry.space_group_name_H-M   'P 1'
#
loop_
_entity.id
_entity.type
_entity.pdbx_description
1 polymer ?
#
loop_
_entity_poly.entity_id
_entity_poly.type
_entity_poly.pdbx_seq_one_letter_code
_entity_poly.pdbx_strand_id
1 'polypeptide(L)'
;MYQCPCCGGRLIFDIPSQQLKCDHCSNSFNPYEISKEHDAQESVEYDVTVFRCPQCGGEILSTDNTAANFCSFCGASTILTSRVTKELKPGYIIPFSKTKQDCKRAYKSMMRYALFAPGELKDEKFIDGFRGIYMPYWTYYIAQKGPVCLKGSKSHRSGDYIYTDHYDITGDVDCYYKGLSYDASSSFDDGISEIIAPYDVKNMKAFTPSFLSGFYADTADVAADVYRMDAEAIAVDETYKHIKKT
;
A
#
# COMPACT_ATOMS: atom_id res chain seq x y z
N MET A 1 21.33 1.73 7.33
CA MET A 1 21.45 3.08 6.73
C MET A 1 22.17 3.03 5.39
N TYR A 2 21.67 3.71 4.35
CA TYR A 2 22.37 3.90 3.07
C TYR A 2 23.31 5.11 3.15
N GLN A 3 24.58 4.92 2.77
CA GLN A 3 25.63 5.94 2.91
C GLN A 3 26.02 6.53 1.55
N CYS A 4 26.22 7.84 1.51
CA CYS A 4 26.62 8.58 0.33
C CYS A 4 28.07 8.23 -0.06
N PRO A 5 28.33 7.72 -1.28
CA PRO A 5 29.69 7.39 -1.72
C PRO A 5 30.65 8.59 -1.73
N CYS A 6 30.13 9.82 -1.83
CA CYS A 6 30.96 11.02 -1.93
C CYS A 6 31.39 11.59 -0.56
N CYS A 7 30.57 11.45 0.48
CA CYS A 7 30.83 12.11 1.77
C CYS A 7 30.48 11.28 3.02
N GLY A 8 29.98 10.05 2.86
CA GLY A 8 29.55 9.20 3.97
C GLY A 8 28.24 9.61 4.66
N GLY A 9 27.62 10.73 4.25
CA GLY A 9 26.34 11.21 4.77
C GLY A 9 25.17 10.26 4.48
N ARG A 10 24.02 10.48 5.11
CA ARG A 10 22.84 9.62 4.93
C ARG A 10 22.16 9.93 3.61
N LEU A 11 21.79 8.88 2.88
CA LEU A 11 20.96 8.98 1.69
C LEU A 11 19.49 8.79 2.06
N ILE A 12 18.62 9.69 1.59
CA ILE A 12 17.18 9.65 1.83
C ILE A 12 16.47 9.63 0.47
N PHE A 13 15.41 8.84 0.34
CA PHE A 13 14.60 8.86 -0.88
C PHE A 13 13.85 10.19 -0.99
N ASP A 14 14.16 10.96 -2.03
CA ASP A 14 13.55 12.25 -2.33
C ASP A 14 12.39 12.07 -3.31
N ILE A 15 11.17 12.35 -2.82
CA ILE A 15 9.93 12.15 -3.58
C ILE A 15 9.90 12.96 -4.89
N PRO A 16 10.22 14.27 -4.92
CA PRO A 16 10.18 15.04 -6.16
C PRO A 16 11.15 14.54 -7.24
N SER A 17 12.39 14.23 -6.87
CA SER A 17 13.40 13.77 -7.85
C SER A 17 13.31 12.27 -8.15
N GLN A 18 12.60 11.49 -7.32
CA GLN A 18 12.59 10.02 -7.36
C GLN A 18 14.00 9.41 -7.25
N GLN A 19 14.90 10.10 -6.54
CA GLN A 19 16.30 9.72 -6.35
C GLN A 19 16.67 9.66 -4.87
N LEU A 20 17.78 9.00 -4.55
CA LEU A 20 18.38 9.05 -3.23
C LEU A 20 19.20 10.34 -3.10
N LYS A 21 18.76 11.28 -2.27
CA LYS A 21 19.46 12.54 -2.01
C LYS A 21 20.24 12.47 -0.70
N CYS A 22 21.49 12.90 -0.74
CA CYS A 22 22.31 13.04 0.46
C CYS A 22 21.88 14.25 1.29
N ASP A 23 21.65 14.05 2.58
CA ASP A 23 21.31 15.11 3.53
C ASP A 23 22.43 16.12 3.79
N HIS A 24 23.69 15.71 3.54
CA HIS A 24 24.87 16.53 3.80
C HIS A 24 25.41 17.24 2.55
N CYS A 25 25.75 16.48 1.49
CA CYS A 25 26.37 17.05 0.28
C CYS A 25 25.39 17.32 -0.87
N SER A 26 24.10 17.00 -0.71
CA SER A 26 23.04 17.21 -1.71
C SER A 26 23.21 16.47 -3.05
N ASN A 27 24.20 15.57 -3.19
CA ASN A 27 24.29 14.69 -4.35
C ASN A 27 23.10 13.73 -4.40
N SER A 28 22.67 13.41 -5.62
CA SER A 28 21.58 12.48 -5.88
C SER A 28 22.07 11.23 -6.61
N PHE A 29 21.51 10.09 -6.26
CA PHE A 29 21.86 8.79 -6.82
C PHE A 29 20.59 8.02 -7.22
N ASN A 30 20.73 7.16 -8.21
CA ASN A 30 19.65 6.26 -8.60
C ASN A 30 19.40 5.22 -7.48
N PRO A 31 18.14 5.00 -7.03
CA PRO A 31 17.83 4.01 -6.01
C PRO A 31 18.32 2.58 -6.32
N TYR A 32 18.47 2.23 -7.59
CA TYR A 32 18.96 0.90 -8.00
C TYR A 32 20.48 0.76 -8.01
N GLU A 33 21.22 1.87 -8.03
CA GLU A 33 22.70 1.85 -8.12
C GLU A 33 23.36 1.79 -6.75
N ILE A 34 22.66 2.20 -5.69
CA ILE A 34 23.16 2.16 -4.33
C ILE A 34 22.57 0.93 -3.63
N SER A 35 23.31 -0.19 -3.63
CA SER A 35 23.00 -1.37 -2.83
C SER A 35 23.82 -1.40 -1.54
N LYS A 36 23.24 -1.94 -0.46
CA LYS A 36 24.02 -2.40 0.70
C LYS A 36 24.58 -3.81 0.49
N GLU A 37 24.09 -4.51 -0.53
CA GLU A 37 24.43 -5.89 -0.80
C GLU A 37 25.76 -5.93 -1.56
N HIS A 38 26.81 -6.34 -0.85
CA HIS A 38 27.95 -7.00 -1.48
C HIS A 38 27.48 -8.37 -1.98
N ASP A 39 27.88 -8.68 -3.21
CA ASP A 39 27.90 -9.99 -3.87
C ASP A 39 26.57 -10.55 -4.44
N ALA A 40 26.46 -10.43 -5.77
CA ALA A 40 26.16 -11.48 -6.78
C ALA A 40 25.07 -12.57 -6.57
N GLN A 41 24.26 -12.55 -5.51
CA GLN A 41 23.08 -13.41 -5.37
C GLN A 41 21.85 -12.55 -5.09
N GLU A 42 20.80 -12.75 -5.88
CA GLU A 42 19.46 -12.23 -5.59
C GLU A 42 19.01 -12.80 -4.24
N SER A 43 19.26 -12.05 -3.18
CA SER A 43 18.81 -12.42 -1.85
C SER A 43 17.28 -12.29 -1.80
N VAL A 44 16.61 -13.37 -1.35
CA VAL A 44 15.14 -13.41 -1.19
C VAL A 44 14.68 -12.57 0.00
N GLU A 45 15.60 -12.28 0.91
CA GLU A 45 15.38 -11.53 2.14
C GLU A 45 16.29 -10.30 2.21
N TYR A 46 15.86 -9.28 2.94
CA TYR A 46 16.66 -8.07 3.15
C TYR A 46 16.68 -7.66 4.63
N ASP A 47 17.78 -7.03 5.04
CA ASP A 47 17.95 -6.58 6.43
C ASP A 47 17.11 -5.33 6.72
N VAL A 48 16.28 -5.43 7.76
CA VAL A 48 15.47 -4.32 8.27
C VAL A 48 15.62 -4.17 9.78
N THR A 49 15.42 -2.95 10.26
CA THR A 49 15.25 -2.69 11.68
C THR A 49 13.76 -2.66 11.99
N VAL A 50 13.31 -3.59 12.82
CA VAL A 50 11.94 -3.60 13.37
C VAL A 50 11.94 -2.78 14.64
N PHE A 51 11.06 -1.80 14.71
CA PHE A 51 10.79 -0.98 15.89
C PHE A 51 9.45 -1.37 16.49
N ARG A 52 9.46 -1.84 17.73
CA ARG A 52 8.25 -2.23 18.47
C ARG A 52 7.87 -1.18 19.51
N CYS A 53 6.59 -0.83 19.55
CA CYS A 53 6.05 0.05 20.58
C CYS A 53 5.78 -0.72 21.87
N PRO A 54 6.36 -0.33 23.02
CA PRO A 54 6.08 -0.98 24.30
C PRO A 54 4.66 -0.70 24.84
N GLN A 55 3.97 0.32 24.33
CA GLN A 55 2.64 0.70 24.81
C GLN A 55 1.51 -0.03 24.06
N CYS A 56 1.55 -0.07 22.72
CA CYS A 56 0.50 -0.73 21.93
C CYS A 56 0.94 -2.03 21.26
N GLY A 57 2.23 -2.38 21.31
CA GLY A 57 2.76 -3.59 20.67
C GLY A 57 2.97 -3.48 19.16
N GLY A 58 2.52 -2.42 18.49
CA GLY A 58 2.68 -2.24 17.05
C GLY A 58 4.15 -2.21 16.60
N GLU A 59 4.42 -2.85 15.45
CA GLU A 59 5.76 -2.99 14.87
C GLU A 59 5.85 -2.19 13.56
N ILE A 60 6.92 -1.40 13.39
CA ILE A 60 7.22 -0.69 12.13
C ILE A 60 8.63 -1.01 11.66
N LEU A 61 8.82 -1.14 10.36
CA LEU A 61 10.08 -1.43 9.71
C LEU A 61 10.75 -0.14 9.24
N SER A 62 12.09 -0.12 9.28
CA SER A 62 12.90 0.92 8.64
C SER A 62 14.27 0.38 8.25
N THR A 63 14.84 0.90 7.16
CA THR A 63 16.21 0.57 6.72
C THR A 63 17.28 1.45 7.38
N ASP A 64 16.81 2.43 8.16
CA ASP A 64 17.59 3.33 9.00
C ASP A 64 17.54 2.91 10.46
N ASN A 65 18.65 3.18 11.17
CA ASN A 65 18.80 2.86 12.59
C ASN A 65 18.33 4.01 13.49
N THR A 66 17.76 5.07 12.92
CA THR A 66 17.26 6.21 13.69
C THR A 66 15.92 5.84 14.30
N ALA A 67 15.87 5.71 15.62
CA ALA A 67 14.63 5.41 16.34
C ALA A 67 13.60 6.51 16.12
N ALA A 68 12.35 6.11 15.85
CA ALA A 68 11.24 7.05 15.82
C ALA A 68 10.99 7.59 17.23
N ASN A 69 10.90 8.91 17.39
CA ASN A 69 10.62 9.55 18.69
C ASN A 69 9.16 9.37 19.16
N PHE A 70 8.30 8.79 18.31
CA PHE A 70 6.91 8.48 18.64
C PHE A 70 6.37 7.32 17.78
N CYS A 71 5.40 6.58 18.33
CA CYS A 71 4.71 5.48 17.67
C CYS A 71 3.71 5.99 16.63
N SER A 72 3.79 5.48 15.40
CA SER A 72 2.87 5.86 14.31
C SER A 72 1.45 5.31 14.48
N PHE A 73 1.26 4.27 15.30
CA PHE A 73 -0.05 3.66 15.54
C PHE A 73 -0.82 4.35 16.68
N CYS A 74 -0.23 4.45 17.87
CA CYS A 74 -0.92 5.00 19.05
C CYS A 74 -0.52 6.45 19.43
N GLY A 75 0.44 7.05 18.73
CA GLY A 75 0.92 8.40 19.02
C GLY A 75 1.78 8.53 20.28
N ALA A 76 2.07 7.43 21.00
CA ALA A 76 2.89 7.46 22.20
C ALA A 76 4.31 7.96 21.92
N SER A 77 4.75 8.96 22.69
CA SER A 77 6.12 9.49 22.67
C SER A 77 7.04 8.59 23.52
N THR A 78 7.34 7.41 23.01
CA THR A 78 8.17 6.40 23.69
C THR A 78 9.33 5.96 22.82
N ILE A 79 10.41 5.51 23.46
CA ILE A 79 11.56 4.92 22.77
C ILE A 79 11.13 3.53 22.28
N LEU A 80 11.04 3.38 20.96
CA LEU A 80 10.74 2.09 20.35
C LEU A 80 11.93 1.15 20.52
N THR A 81 11.68 -0.07 20.97
CA THR A 81 12.73 -1.10 21.03
C THR A 81 13.03 -1.57 19.62
N SER A 82 14.30 -1.58 19.23
CA SER A 82 14.73 -1.99 17.90
C SER A 82 15.41 -3.35 17.91
N ARG A 83 15.16 -4.13 16.85
CA ARG A 83 15.93 -5.35 16.52
C ARG A 83 16.19 -5.36 15.02
N VAL A 84 17.34 -5.90 14.62
CA VAL A 84 17.60 -6.19 13.21
C VAL A 84 17.06 -7.58 12.91
N THR A 85 16.27 -7.71 11.84
CA THR A 85 15.75 -8.97 11.34
C THR A 85 15.88 -9.01 9.82
N LYS A 86 15.66 -10.19 9.26
CA LYS A 86 15.50 -10.41 7.82
C LYS A 86 14.02 -10.52 7.51
N GLU A 87 13.57 -9.80 6.49
CA GLU A 87 12.21 -9.88 5.97
C GLU A 87 12.23 -10.31 4.51
N LEU A 88 11.16 -10.99 4.07
CA LEU A 88 11.00 -11.35 2.67
C LEU A 88 10.91 -10.09 1.80
N LYS A 89 11.70 -10.07 0.73
CA LYS A 89 11.74 -8.95 -0.21
C LYS A 89 10.42 -8.90 -0.99
N PRO A 90 9.69 -7.77 -0.97
CA PRO A 90 8.56 -7.57 -1.87
C PRO A 90 9.01 -7.64 -3.32
N GLY A 91 8.14 -8.10 -4.23
CA GLY A 91 8.46 -8.07 -5.67
C GLY A 91 8.51 -6.64 -6.22
N TYR A 92 7.62 -5.77 -5.72
CA TYR A 92 7.41 -4.43 -6.26
C TYR A 92 7.17 -3.39 -5.15
N ILE A 93 7.32 -2.13 -5.52
CA ILE A 93 6.99 -0.97 -4.69
C ILE A 93 6.35 0.12 -5.53
N ILE A 94 5.42 0.87 -4.95
CA ILE A 94 4.94 2.12 -5.54
C ILE A 94 5.63 3.26 -4.79
N PRO A 95 6.66 3.91 -5.37
CA PRO A 95 7.36 4.98 -4.68
C PRO A 95 6.41 6.14 -4.36
N PHE A 96 6.61 6.78 -3.20
CA PHE A 96 5.85 7.98 -2.87
C PHE A 96 5.97 9.02 -3.98
N SER A 97 4.83 9.57 -4.40
CA SER A 97 4.72 10.64 -5.41
C SER A 97 4.20 11.96 -4.83
N LYS A 98 3.71 11.94 -3.59
CA LYS A 98 3.18 13.09 -2.86
C LYS A 98 4.04 13.34 -1.65
N THR A 99 4.56 14.56 -1.54
CA THR A 99 5.35 14.99 -0.39
C THR A 99 4.46 15.21 0.82
N LYS A 100 5.07 15.22 2.01
CA LYS A 100 4.39 15.63 3.25
C LYS A 100 3.65 16.96 3.09
N GLN A 101 4.24 17.93 2.38
CA GLN A 101 3.62 19.24 2.17
C GLN A 101 2.39 19.16 1.25
N ASP A 102 2.41 18.28 0.25
CA ASP A 102 1.23 18.03 -0.60
C ASP A 102 0.07 17.46 0.21
N CYS A 103 0.35 16.48 1.07
CA CYS A 103 -0.64 15.88 1.98
C CYS A 103 -1.23 16.93 2.93
N LYS A 104 -0.38 17.78 3.54
CA LYS A 104 -0.85 18.88 4.41
C LYS A 104 -1.78 19.84 3.67
N ARG A 105 -1.46 20.22 2.43
CA ARG A 105 -2.31 21.13 1.63
C ARG A 105 -3.65 20.49 1.27
N ALA A 106 -3.65 19.22 0.88
CA ALA A 106 -4.87 18.48 0.59
C ALA A 106 -5.76 18.36 1.83
N TYR A 107 -5.18 17.96 2.96
CA TYR A 107 -5.88 17.84 4.23
C TYR A 107 -6.49 19.18 4.70
N LYS A 108 -5.70 20.26 4.70
CA LYS A 108 -6.20 21.62 5.04
C LYS A 108 -7.36 22.06 4.14
N SER A 109 -7.29 21.74 2.85
CA SER A 109 -8.35 22.07 1.89
C SER A 109 -9.65 21.31 2.19
N MET A 110 -9.55 20.05 2.58
CA MET A 110 -10.69 19.24 3.02
C MET A 110 -11.28 19.77 4.34
N MET A 111 -10.42 20.04 5.33
CA MET A 111 -10.82 20.53 6.65
C MET A 111 -11.52 21.90 6.62
N ARG A 112 -11.27 22.72 5.60
CA ARG A 112 -11.96 24.00 5.40
C ARG A 112 -13.48 23.83 5.29
N TYR A 113 -13.96 22.72 4.72
CA TYR A 113 -15.38 22.45 4.54
C TYR A 113 -16.00 21.60 5.65
N ALA A 114 -15.18 21.07 6.57
CA ALA A 114 -15.63 20.22 7.65
C ALA A 114 -16.13 21.08 8.84
N LEU A 115 -17.36 21.58 8.75
CA LEU A 115 -17.96 22.45 9.76
C LEU A 115 -18.07 21.79 11.14
N PHE A 116 -18.34 20.48 11.18
CA PHE A 116 -18.53 19.71 12.42
C PHE A 116 -17.26 18.97 12.90
N ALA A 117 -16.14 19.12 12.22
CA ALA A 117 -14.88 18.50 12.67
C ALA A 117 -14.37 19.20 13.94
N PRO A 118 -13.91 18.44 14.96
CA PRO A 118 -13.25 18.98 16.14
C PRO A 118 -12.12 19.97 15.78
N GLY A 119 -11.98 21.04 16.57
CA GLY A 119 -10.96 22.06 16.31
C GLY A 119 -9.52 21.53 16.31
N GLU A 120 -9.27 20.47 17.08
CA GLU A 120 -7.98 19.76 17.14
C GLU A 120 -7.55 19.21 15.78
N LEU A 121 -8.49 18.71 14.98
CA LEU A 121 -8.20 18.22 13.62
C LEU A 121 -7.82 19.35 12.66
N LYS A 122 -8.07 20.61 13.04
CA LYS A 122 -7.70 21.79 12.24
C LYS A 122 -6.41 22.44 12.74
N ASP A 123 -5.89 22.05 13.91
CA ASP A 123 -4.67 22.60 14.49
C ASP A 123 -3.44 22.08 13.73
N GLU A 124 -2.57 23.00 13.35
CA GLU A 124 -1.35 22.72 12.58
C GLU A 124 -0.40 21.77 13.31
N LYS A 125 -0.42 21.72 14.64
CA LYS A 125 0.43 20.82 15.43
C LYS A 125 0.18 19.35 15.11
N PHE A 126 -1.09 18.97 14.92
CA PHE A 126 -1.43 17.59 14.55
C PHE A 126 -1.13 17.33 13.06
N ILE A 127 -1.25 18.36 12.22
CA ILE A 127 -0.91 18.31 10.79
C ILE A 127 0.60 18.17 10.58
N ASP A 128 1.45 18.64 11.47
CA ASP A 128 2.88 18.40 11.41
C ASP A 128 3.25 16.93 11.67
N GLY A 129 2.33 16.12 12.19
CA GLY A 129 2.49 14.69 12.46
C GLY A 129 2.49 13.78 11.23
N PHE A 130 2.17 14.25 10.02
CA PHE A 130 2.13 13.41 8.82
C PHE A 130 3.43 12.61 8.63
N ARG A 131 3.30 11.31 8.41
CA ARG A 131 4.38 10.37 8.11
C ARG A 131 4.04 9.55 6.87
N GLY A 132 5.05 9.26 6.06
CA GLY A 132 4.93 8.26 5.00
C GLY A 132 5.24 6.88 5.56
N ILE A 133 4.30 5.95 5.39
CA ILE A 133 4.46 4.55 5.77
C ILE A 133 4.13 3.72 4.53
N TYR A 134 5.06 2.84 4.13
CA TYR A 134 4.81 1.85 3.11
C TYR A 134 3.98 0.71 3.71
N MET A 135 2.80 0.49 3.14
CA MET A 135 1.94 -0.62 3.55
C MET A 135 2.21 -1.82 2.65
N PRO A 136 2.42 -3.02 3.20
CA PRO A 136 2.59 -4.23 2.40
C PRO A 136 1.23 -4.69 1.87
N TYR A 137 1.19 -5.13 0.61
CA TYR A 137 -0.02 -5.59 -0.06
C TYR A 137 0.27 -6.84 -0.89
N TRP A 138 -0.67 -7.77 -0.89
CA TRP A 138 -0.74 -8.83 -1.87
C TRP A 138 -1.44 -8.33 -3.12
N THR A 139 -0.91 -8.69 -4.29
CA THR A 139 -1.54 -8.41 -5.57
C THR A 139 -1.83 -9.72 -6.29
N TYR A 140 -3.08 -9.91 -6.66
CA TYR A 140 -3.57 -11.14 -7.27
C TYR A 140 -3.76 -10.96 -8.77
N TYR A 141 -3.40 -12.00 -9.49
CA TYR A 141 -3.71 -12.17 -10.91
C TYR A 141 -4.67 -13.34 -11.05
N ILE A 142 -5.91 -13.05 -11.43
CA ILE A 142 -6.95 -14.06 -11.60
C ILE A 142 -7.25 -14.18 -13.09
N ALA A 143 -7.10 -15.39 -13.63
CA ALA A 143 -7.50 -15.72 -14.99
C ALA A 143 -8.75 -16.61 -14.93
N GLN A 144 -9.84 -16.16 -15.55
CA GLN A 144 -11.08 -16.92 -15.67
C GLN A 144 -11.22 -17.36 -17.12
N LYS A 145 -11.13 -18.68 -17.35
CA LYS A 145 -11.20 -19.27 -18.68
C LYS A 145 -12.18 -20.42 -18.73
N GLY A 146 -12.96 -20.47 -19.81
CA GLY A 146 -13.83 -21.59 -20.13
C GLY A 146 -15.32 -21.29 -19.92
N PRO A 147 -16.16 -22.34 -19.84
CA PRO A 147 -17.59 -22.18 -19.89
C PRO A 147 -18.13 -21.59 -18.58
N VAL A 148 -19.04 -20.63 -18.71
CA VAL A 148 -19.80 -20.04 -17.62
C VAL A 148 -21.30 -20.21 -17.85
N CYS A 149 -22.03 -20.35 -16.75
CA CYS A 149 -23.49 -20.31 -16.74
C CYS A 149 -23.93 -19.29 -15.70
N LEU A 150 -24.52 -18.20 -16.14
CA LEU A 150 -24.93 -17.07 -15.32
C LEU A 150 -26.45 -16.97 -15.35
N LYS A 151 -27.06 -16.58 -14.22
CA LYS A 151 -28.51 -16.34 -14.16
C LYS A 151 -28.82 -14.91 -14.55
N GLY A 152 -29.62 -14.72 -15.59
CA GLY A 152 -30.15 -13.45 -16.04
C GLY A 152 -31.61 -13.26 -15.64
N SER A 153 -32.03 -12.01 -15.49
CA SER A 153 -33.44 -11.66 -15.36
C SER A 153 -33.75 -10.34 -16.04
N LYS A 154 -34.86 -10.28 -16.78
CA LYS A 154 -35.35 -9.05 -17.41
C LYS A 154 -36.77 -8.77 -16.95
N SER A 155 -36.99 -7.58 -16.40
CA SER A 155 -38.31 -7.15 -15.96
C SER A 155 -38.94 -6.20 -16.97
N HIS A 156 -40.23 -6.39 -17.27
CA HIS A 156 -41.01 -5.50 -18.12
C HIS A 156 -42.42 -5.30 -17.55
N ARG A 157 -43.01 -4.12 -17.77
CA ARG A 157 -44.36 -3.81 -17.31
C ARG A 157 -45.34 -4.01 -18.45
N SER A 158 -46.43 -4.74 -18.18
CA SER A 158 -47.56 -4.89 -19.09
C SER A 158 -48.85 -4.68 -18.29
N GLY A 159 -49.51 -3.54 -18.50
CA GLY A 159 -50.62 -3.07 -17.69
C GLY A 159 -50.23 -2.82 -16.23
N ASP A 160 -50.95 -3.46 -15.31
CA ASP A 160 -50.73 -3.38 -13.85
C ASP A 160 -49.75 -4.43 -13.32
N TYR A 161 -49.22 -5.30 -14.18
CA TYR A 161 -48.33 -6.38 -13.79
C TYR A 161 -46.88 -6.08 -14.18
N ILE A 162 -45.95 -6.47 -13.29
CA ILE A 162 -44.52 -6.54 -13.56
C ILE A 162 -44.18 -8.00 -13.83
N TYR A 163 -43.77 -8.30 -15.06
CA TYR A 163 -43.30 -9.62 -15.45
C TYR A 163 -41.77 -9.64 -15.33
N THR A 164 -41.23 -10.71 -14.75
CA THR A 164 -39.78 -10.94 -14.66
C THR A 164 -39.47 -12.27 -15.34
N ASP A 165 -38.82 -12.19 -16.50
CA ASP A 165 -38.35 -13.35 -17.24
C ASP A 165 -36.98 -13.77 -16.70
N HIS A 166 -36.83 -15.03 -16.32
CA HIS A 166 -35.56 -15.62 -15.88
C HIS A 166 -34.98 -16.50 -16.98
N TYR A 167 -33.68 -16.39 -17.24
CA TYR A 167 -33.00 -17.17 -18.26
C TYR A 167 -31.56 -17.46 -17.87
N ASP A 168 -31.02 -18.58 -18.36
CA ASP A 168 -29.62 -18.91 -18.21
C ASP A 168 -28.82 -18.30 -19.36
N ILE A 169 -27.72 -17.65 -19.01
CA ILE A 169 -26.75 -17.07 -19.94
C ILE A 169 -25.54 -17.99 -19.93
N THR A 170 -25.37 -18.75 -21.00
CA THR A 170 -24.23 -19.66 -21.19
C THR A 170 -23.26 -19.09 -22.22
N GLY A 171 -21.96 -19.22 -21.97
CA GLY A 171 -20.93 -18.84 -22.93
C GLY A 171 -19.54 -19.22 -22.43
N ASP A 172 -18.53 -18.93 -23.23
CA ASP A 172 -17.13 -19.06 -22.83
C ASP A 172 -16.56 -17.69 -22.47
N VAL A 173 -15.82 -17.62 -21.36
CA VAL A 173 -15.09 -16.41 -20.96
C VAL A 173 -13.59 -16.62 -21.11
N ASP A 174 -12.88 -15.55 -21.45
CA ASP A 174 -11.42 -15.44 -21.36
C ASP A 174 -11.11 -14.07 -20.74
N CYS A 175 -11.22 -14.00 -19.41
CA CYS A 175 -11.11 -12.77 -18.64
C CYS A 175 -9.85 -12.80 -17.76
N TYR A 176 -9.20 -11.65 -17.66
CA TYR A 176 -7.99 -11.48 -16.85
C TYR A 176 -8.13 -10.29 -15.92
N TYR A 177 -8.01 -10.55 -14.63
CA TYR A 177 -8.10 -9.56 -13.57
C TYR A 177 -6.70 -9.31 -13.02
N LYS A 178 -6.25 -8.07 -13.17
CA LYS A 178 -4.93 -7.61 -12.71
C LYS A 178 -5.12 -6.54 -11.65
N GLY A 179 -4.33 -6.61 -10.58
CA GLY A 179 -4.28 -5.56 -9.56
C GLY A 179 -5.36 -5.63 -8.50
N LEU A 180 -6.06 -6.77 -8.36
CA LEU A 180 -6.82 -7.05 -7.15
C LEU A 180 -5.83 -7.10 -6.00
N SER A 181 -6.04 -6.31 -4.96
CA SER A 181 -5.07 -6.13 -3.90
C SER A 181 -5.72 -6.10 -2.53
N TYR A 182 -5.04 -6.70 -1.57
CA TYR A 182 -5.40 -6.76 -0.16
C TYR A 182 -4.16 -6.44 0.65
N ASP A 183 -4.31 -5.70 1.74
CA ASP A 183 -3.16 -5.44 2.60
C ASP A 183 -2.66 -6.75 3.22
N ALA A 184 -1.38 -6.76 3.57
CA ALA A 184 -0.73 -7.91 4.17
C ALA A 184 -0.44 -7.69 5.66
N SER A 185 -1.13 -6.74 6.31
CA SER A 185 -0.87 -6.34 7.71
C SER A 185 -2.10 -6.51 8.58
N SER A 186 -2.05 -7.45 9.51
CA SER A 186 -3.13 -7.70 10.47
C SER A 186 -3.40 -6.52 11.41
N SER A 187 -2.44 -5.58 11.48
CA SER A 187 -2.54 -4.37 12.30
C SER A 187 -3.16 -3.19 11.56
N PHE A 188 -3.29 -3.27 10.24
CA PHE A 188 -3.95 -2.27 9.44
C PHE A 188 -5.46 -2.47 9.52
N ASP A 189 -6.22 -1.40 9.72
CA ASP A 189 -7.67 -1.50 9.87
C ASP A 189 -8.32 -1.84 8.52
N ASP A 190 -9.00 -2.99 8.47
CA ASP A 190 -9.71 -3.48 7.28
C ASP A 190 -10.69 -2.43 6.72
N GLY A 191 -11.37 -1.69 7.58
CA GLY A 191 -12.32 -0.65 7.16
C GLY A 191 -11.64 0.49 6.41
N ILE A 192 -10.46 0.90 6.84
CA ILE A 192 -9.64 1.88 6.11
C ILE A 192 -9.11 1.26 4.80
N SER A 193 -8.63 0.02 4.85
CA SER A 193 -8.09 -0.73 3.69
C SER A 193 -9.12 -0.85 2.57
N GLU A 194 -10.36 -1.21 2.90
CA GLU A 194 -11.46 -1.34 1.95
C GLU A 194 -11.84 0.00 1.31
N ILE A 195 -11.82 1.10 2.08
CA ILE A 195 -12.19 2.44 1.57
C ILE A 195 -11.16 2.95 0.55
N ILE A 196 -9.88 2.60 0.72
CA ILE A 196 -8.82 3.01 -0.19
C ILE A 196 -8.63 2.03 -1.37
N ALA A 197 -9.30 0.88 -1.34
CA ALA A 197 -9.30 -0.09 -2.42
C ALA A 197 -10.25 0.30 -3.58
N PRO A 198 -9.99 -0.18 -4.81
CA PRO A 198 -8.81 -0.93 -5.25
C PRO A 198 -7.58 -0.02 -5.38
N TYR A 199 -6.44 -0.48 -4.86
CA TYR A 199 -5.21 0.28 -4.93
C TYR A 199 -4.67 0.32 -6.38
N ASP A 200 -4.31 1.52 -6.88
CA ASP A 200 -3.78 1.65 -8.23
C ASP A 200 -2.33 1.15 -8.31
N VAL A 201 -2.15 -0.05 -8.85
CA VAL A 201 -0.84 -0.69 -9.02
C VAL A 201 -0.08 -0.27 -10.28
N LYS A 202 -0.63 0.61 -11.14
CA LYS A 202 -0.03 0.92 -12.47
C LYS A 202 1.40 1.46 -12.40
N ASN A 203 1.75 2.17 -11.34
CA ASN A 203 3.05 2.82 -11.19
C ASN A 203 4.05 2.02 -10.33
N MET A 204 3.82 0.72 -10.18
CA MET A 204 4.72 -0.16 -9.46
C MET A 204 6.08 -0.27 -10.17
N LYS A 205 7.15 -0.26 -9.39
CA LYS A 205 8.53 -0.47 -9.83
C LYS A 205 9.10 -1.68 -9.10
N ALA A 206 10.16 -2.29 -9.66
CA ALA A 206 10.87 -3.37 -8.98
C ALA A 206 11.35 -2.88 -7.60
N PHE A 207 11.15 -3.70 -6.57
CA PHE A 207 11.54 -3.31 -5.22
C PHE A 207 13.06 -3.28 -5.06
N THR A 208 13.56 -2.22 -4.44
CA THR A 208 14.88 -2.15 -3.82
C THR A 208 14.73 -1.51 -2.44
N PRO A 209 15.43 -2.01 -1.39
CA PRO A 209 15.24 -1.49 -0.04
C PRO A 209 15.65 0.00 0.11
N SER A 210 16.38 0.56 -0.85
CA SER A 210 16.77 1.96 -0.85
C SER A 210 15.58 2.92 -0.97
N PHE A 211 14.46 2.50 -1.57
CA PHE A 211 13.22 3.29 -1.55
C PHE A 211 12.65 3.50 -0.13
N LEU A 212 12.97 2.62 0.81
CA LEU A 212 12.56 2.75 2.21
C LEU A 212 13.45 3.74 2.99
N SER A 213 14.54 4.25 2.39
CA SER A 213 15.47 5.14 3.09
C SER A 213 14.80 6.47 3.43
N GLY A 214 14.66 6.77 4.73
CA GLY A 214 13.92 7.92 5.25
C GLY A 214 12.41 7.71 5.41
N PHE A 215 11.89 6.51 5.15
CA PHE A 215 10.49 6.14 5.35
C PHE A 215 10.37 4.94 6.28
N TYR A 216 9.18 4.75 6.82
CA TYR A 216 8.82 3.52 7.52
C TYR A 216 8.06 2.60 6.59
N ALA A 217 8.03 1.31 6.90
CA ALA A 217 7.10 0.35 6.33
C ALA A 217 6.39 -0.40 7.44
N ASP A 218 5.23 -0.96 7.14
CA ASP A 218 4.56 -1.91 8.03
C ASP A 218 5.04 -3.34 7.74
N THR A 219 4.74 -4.26 8.65
CA THR A 219 5.15 -5.66 8.57
C THR A 219 4.13 -6.47 7.79
N ALA A 220 4.59 -7.39 6.93
CA ALA A 220 3.73 -8.31 6.21
C ALA A 220 3.55 -9.59 7.02
N ASP A 221 2.48 -9.68 7.82
CA ASP A 221 2.19 -10.80 8.72
C ASP A 221 0.94 -11.62 8.32
N VAL A 222 0.19 -11.16 7.30
CA VAL A 222 -0.93 -11.90 6.72
C VAL A 222 -0.46 -12.66 5.48
N ALA A 223 -0.78 -13.95 5.42
CA ALA A 223 -0.37 -14.82 4.32
C ALA A 223 -1.20 -14.58 3.04
N ALA A 224 -0.57 -14.74 1.88
CA ALA A 224 -1.18 -14.43 0.58
C ALA A 224 -2.36 -15.35 0.19
N ASP A 225 -2.49 -16.52 0.82
CA ASP A 225 -3.61 -17.44 0.61
C ASP A 225 -4.90 -16.99 1.28
N VAL A 226 -4.82 -16.16 2.34
CA VAL A 226 -5.97 -15.69 3.13
C VAL A 226 -7.04 -15.04 2.23
N TYR A 227 -6.66 -14.08 1.38
CA TYR A 227 -7.59 -13.33 0.53
C TYR A 227 -7.78 -13.89 -0.88
N ARG A 228 -7.22 -15.08 -1.18
CA ARG A 228 -7.30 -15.63 -2.54
C ARG A 228 -8.74 -15.87 -2.98
N MET A 229 -9.55 -16.46 -2.10
CA MET A 229 -10.95 -16.74 -2.40
C MET A 229 -11.77 -15.46 -2.58
N ASP A 230 -11.49 -14.42 -1.78
CA ASP A 230 -12.14 -13.12 -1.91
C ASP A 230 -11.77 -12.44 -3.23
N ALA A 231 -10.49 -12.49 -3.61
CA ALA A 231 -10.03 -11.99 -4.90
C ALA A 231 -10.69 -12.71 -6.08
N GLU A 232 -10.84 -14.04 -5.99
CA GLU A 232 -11.56 -14.83 -6.99
C GLU A 232 -13.05 -14.46 -7.05
N ALA A 233 -13.70 -14.26 -5.90
CA ALA A 233 -15.10 -13.86 -5.82
C ALA A 233 -15.34 -12.46 -6.43
N ILE A 234 -14.46 -11.49 -6.16
CA ILE A 234 -14.52 -10.17 -6.79
C ILE A 234 -14.35 -10.28 -8.31
N ALA A 235 -13.39 -11.08 -8.78
CA ALA A 235 -13.20 -11.31 -10.20
C ALA A 235 -14.47 -11.89 -10.86
N VAL A 236 -15.16 -12.83 -10.19
CA VAL A 236 -16.44 -13.38 -10.66
C VAL A 236 -17.53 -12.29 -10.70
N ASP A 237 -17.69 -11.52 -9.64
CA ASP A 237 -18.70 -10.46 -9.57
C ASP A 237 -18.49 -9.38 -10.65
N GLU A 238 -17.24 -9.01 -10.93
CA GLU A 238 -16.91 -8.10 -12.04
C GLU A 238 -17.22 -8.71 -13.41
N THR A 239 -16.98 -10.01 -13.63
CA THR A 239 -17.45 -10.74 -14.82
C THR A 239 -18.97 -10.61 -14.97
N TYR A 240 -19.73 -10.89 -13.90
CA TYR A 240 -21.20 -10.78 -13.89
C TYR A 240 -21.67 -9.37 -14.20
N LYS A 241 -21.09 -8.35 -13.56
CA LYS A 241 -21.41 -6.94 -13.80
C LYS A 241 -21.13 -6.51 -15.24
N HIS A 242 -20.02 -6.96 -15.82
CA HIS A 242 -19.65 -6.64 -17.20
C HIS A 242 -20.65 -7.26 -18.19
N ILE A 243 -20.98 -8.54 -18.02
CA ILE A 243 -21.94 -9.24 -18.88
C ILE A 243 -23.34 -8.65 -18.74
N LYS A 244 -23.77 -8.28 -17.54
CA LYS A 244 -25.07 -7.62 -17.32
C LYS A 244 -25.21 -6.26 -18.03
N LYS A 245 -24.10 -5.57 -18.28
CA LYS A 245 -24.08 -4.28 -19.00
C LYS A 245 -24.10 -4.44 -20.52
N THR A 246 -23.76 -5.61 -21.03
CA THR A 246 -23.67 -5.93 -22.47
C THR A 246 -25.03 -6.38 -22.99
#